data_AF-A0A1G3DFA2-F1
#
_entry.id   AF-A0A1G3DFA2-F1
#
_cell.length_a   1.000
_cell.length_b   1.000
_cell.length_c   1.000
_cell.angle_alpha   90.00
_cell.angle_beta   90.00
_cell.angle_gamma   90.00
#
_symmetry.space_group_name_H-M   'P 1'
#
loop_
_entity.id
_entity.type
_entity.pdbx_description
1 polymer ?
#
loop_
_entity_poly.entity_id
_entity_poly.type
_entity_poly.pdbx_seq_one_letter_code
_entity_poly.pdbx_strand_id
1 'polypeptide(L)'
;MAKSDKCFILSKSILLVVFLLLAGCAPVISRQLREQIRPDITFKEILNASEHYQGQMVILSGIIIEAKNTKEGTLFEILQSPAGFRGEPKDTDKSEGRFLVQSDGYLDLNIPKKSHATPKK
;
A
#
# COMPACT_ATOMS: atom_id res chain seq x y z
N MET A 1 5.00 -15.04 56.79
CA MET A 1 4.32 -15.44 55.54
C MET A 1 3.90 -14.17 54.81
N ALA A 2 4.66 -13.70 53.81
CA ALA A 2 4.35 -12.48 53.04
C ALA A 2 4.31 -12.84 51.55
N LYS A 3 3.12 -13.21 51.07
CA LYS A 3 2.86 -13.62 49.68
C LYS A 3 1.59 -12.92 49.19
N SER A 4 1.59 -11.59 49.11
CA SER A 4 0.40 -10.86 48.61
C SER A 4 0.67 -9.62 47.76
N ASP A 5 1.92 -9.27 47.44
CA ASP A 5 2.18 -8.03 46.67
C ASP A 5 2.56 -8.29 45.20
N LYS A 6 2.92 -9.54 44.87
CA LYS A 6 3.41 -9.89 43.52
C LYS A 6 2.28 -9.96 42.47
N CYS A 7 1.05 -10.29 42.88
CA CYS A 7 -0.08 -10.48 41.95
C CYS A 7 -0.56 -9.14 41.35
N PHE A 8 -0.54 -8.05 42.14
CA PHE A 8 -0.93 -6.72 41.67
C PHE A 8 0.08 -6.08 40.71
N ILE A 9 1.37 -6.37 40.89
CA ILE A 9 2.43 -5.87 40.01
C ILE A 9 2.43 -6.65 38.69
N LEU A 10 2.18 -7.97 38.73
CA LEU A 10 2.04 -8.81 37.54
C LEU A 10 0.86 -8.37 36.65
N SER A 11 -0.30 -8.01 37.22
CA SER A 11 -1.46 -7.58 36.42
C SER A 11 -1.25 -6.21 35.76
N LYS A 12 -0.59 -5.27 36.44
CA LYS A 12 -0.27 -3.94 35.89
C LYS A 12 0.75 -4.02 34.75
N SER A 13 1.76 -4.88 34.87
CA SER A 13 2.74 -5.12 33.79
C SER A 13 2.11 -5.81 32.59
N ILE A 14 1.18 -6.75 32.79
CA ILE A 14 0.44 -7.39 31.69
C ILE A 14 -0.41 -6.35 30.94
N LEU A 15 -1.10 -5.46 31.66
CA LEU A 15 -1.90 -4.40 31.03
C LEU A 15 -1.03 -3.44 30.20
N LEU A 16 0.17 -3.11 30.70
CA LEU A 16 1.15 -2.28 29.97
C LEU A 16 1.63 -2.97 28.68
N VAL A 17 1.94 -4.26 28.75
CA VAL A 17 2.39 -5.06 27.58
C VAL A 17 1.29 -5.17 26.52
N VAL A 18 0.04 -5.38 26.93
CA VAL A 18 -1.12 -5.39 26.01
C VAL A 18 -1.28 -4.03 25.31
N PHE A 19 -1.09 -2.92 26.04
CA PHE A 19 -1.14 -1.58 25.46
C PHE A 19 0.00 -1.32 24.46
N LEU A 20 1.20 -1.84 24.71
CA LEU A 20 2.32 -1.78 23.75
C LEU A 20 2.04 -2.62 22.49
N LEU A 21 1.41 -3.78 22.62
CA LEU A 21 1.08 -4.65 21.48
C LEU A 21 0.03 -4.01 20.54
N LEU A 22 -0.84 -3.15 21.06
CA LEU A 22 -1.84 -2.42 20.26
C LEU A 22 -1.24 -1.27 19.43
N ALA A 23 -0.03 -0.81 19.75
CA ALA A 23 0.63 0.27 19.02
C ALA A 23 1.26 -0.17 17.67
N GLY A 24 1.22 -1.46 17.33
CA GLY A 24 1.92 -2.03 16.17
C GLY A 24 1.18 -2.00 14.82
N CYS A 25 -0.08 -1.57 14.76
CA CYS A 25 -0.83 -1.52 13.50
C CYS A 25 -0.67 -0.17 12.79
N ALA A 26 0.52 0.11 12.26
CA ALA A 26 0.75 1.27 11.39
C ALA A 26 0.43 0.89 9.92
N PRO A 27 -0.59 1.51 9.28
CA PRO A 27 -0.78 1.37 7.85
C PRO A 27 0.39 2.02 7.09
N VAL A 28 0.89 1.35 6.05
CA VAL A 28 2.03 1.77 5.20
C VAL A 28 1.78 3.14 4.54
N ILE A 29 0.52 3.51 4.36
CA ILE A 29 0.10 4.85 3.92
C ILE A 29 -0.44 5.57 5.15
N SER A 30 0.17 6.71 5.50
CA SER A 30 -0.29 7.52 6.64
C SER A 30 -1.75 7.94 6.43
N ARG A 31 -2.54 7.93 7.52
CA ARG A 31 -3.95 8.37 7.45
C ARG A 31 -4.07 9.80 6.91
N GLN A 32 -3.10 10.65 7.23
CA GLN A 32 -3.03 12.04 6.77
C GLN A 32 -2.93 12.14 5.24
N LEU A 33 -2.13 11.30 4.57
CA LEU A 33 -2.11 11.26 3.10
C LEU A 33 -3.45 10.77 2.53
N ARG A 34 -4.09 9.78 3.17
CA ARG A 34 -5.39 9.26 2.71
C ARG A 34 -6.53 10.27 2.85
N GLU A 35 -6.50 11.10 3.89
CA GLU A 35 -7.52 12.14 4.11
C GLU A 35 -7.33 13.33 3.17
N GLN A 36 -6.08 13.60 2.75
CA GLN A 36 -5.78 14.65 1.77
C GLN A 36 -6.12 14.23 0.33
N ILE A 37 -6.12 12.92 0.05
CA ILE A 37 -6.39 12.38 -1.28
C ILE A 37 -7.88 12.02 -1.35
N ARG A 38 -8.57 12.60 -2.33
CA ARG A 38 -9.97 12.27 -2.64
C ARG A 38 -10.10 10.77 -2.97
N PRO A 39 -10.75 9.95 -2.12
CA PRO A 39 -10.83 8.50 -2.31
C PRO A 39 -11.79 8.10 -3.44
N ASP A 40 -12.51 9.06 -4.01
CA ASP A 40 -13.54 8.90 -5.03
C ASP A 40 -13.02 9.00 -6.47
N ILE A 41 -11.76 9.41 -6.69
CA ILE A 41 -11.21 9.50 -8.05
C ILE A 41 -10.96 8.10 -8.60
N THR A 42 -11.64 7.76 -9.69
CA THR A 42 -11.50 6.46 -10.35
C THR A 42 -10.44 6.50 -11.46
N PHE A 43 -9.87 5.33 -11.77
CA PHE A 43 -8.88 5.22 -12.85
C PHE A 43 -9.46 5.61 -14.22
N LYS A 44 -10.72 5.24 -14.50
CA LYS A 44 -11.43 5.66 -15.71
C LYS A 44 -11.58 7.17 -15.84
N GLU A 45 -11.88 7.88 -14.76
CA GLU A 45 -11.97 9.34 -14.79
C GLU A 45 -10.63 9.98 -15.11
N ILE A 46 -9.53 9.46 -14.53
CA ILE A 46 -8.18 9.92 -14.84
C ILE A 46 -7.82 9.66 -16.31
N LEU A 47 -8.19 8.49 -16.86
CA LEU A 47 -7.97 8.19 -18.27
C LEU A 47 -8.75 9.11 -19.21
N ASN A 48 -10.01 9.41 -18.88
CA ASN A 48 -10.87 10.25 -19.71
C ASN A 48 -10.52 11.74 -19.62
N ALA A 49 -10.00 12.20 -18.47
CA ALA A 49 -9.77 13.61 -18.19
C ALA A 49 -8.41 13.87 -17.50
N SER A 50 -7.33 13.29 -18.04
CA SER A 50 -5.98 13.36 -17.45
C SER A 50 -5.53 14.80 -17.13
N GLU A 51 -5.87 15.77 -18.00
CA GLU A 51 -5.52 17.18 -17.80
C GLU A 51 -6.10 17.77 -16.52
N HIS A 52 -7.28 17.33 -16.08
CA HIS A 52 -7.91 17.84 -14.85
C HIS A 52 -7.21 17.38 -13.58
N TYR A 53 -6.48 16.27 -13.63
CA TYR A 53 -5.80 15.68 -12.48
C TYR A 53 -4.28 15.97 -12.48
N GLN A 54 -3.78 16.75 -13.43
CA GLN A 54 -2.38 17.17 -13.44
C GLN A 54 -2.04 17.97 -12.18
N GLY A 55 -0.89 17.64 -11.57
CA GLY A 55 -0.43 18.28 -10.32
C GLY A 55 -1.19 17.87 -9.06
N GLN A 56 -2.21 17.00 -9.17
CA GLN A 56 -2.93 16.47 -8.01
C GLN A 56 -2.34 15.14 -7.55
N MET A 57 -2.39 14.88 -6.24
CA MET A 57 -2.06 13.57 -5.71
C MET A 57 -3.26 12.63 -5.82
N VAL A 58 -3.06 11.48 -6.45
CA VAL A 58 -4.06 10.42 -6.61
C VAL A 58 -3.49 9.08 -6.13
N ILE A 59 -4.37 8.17 -5.71
CA ILE A 59 -3.98 6.79 -5.39
C ILE A 59 -4.43 5.89 -6.54
N LEU A 60 -3.45 5.26 -7.19
CA LEU A 60 -3.67 4.20 -8.17
C LEU A 60 -3.15 2.89 -7.62
N SER A 61 -3.84 1.81 -7.96
CA SER A 61 -3.48 0.46 -7.52
C SER A 61 -3.35 -0.47 -8.73
N GLY A 62 -2.45 -1.44 -8.64
CA GLY A 62 -2.15 -2.33 -9.75
C GLY A 62 -1.00 -3.30 -9.48
N ILE A 63 -0.76 -4.15 -10.47
CA ILE A 63 0.28 -5.19 -10.47
C ILE A 63 1.40 -4.75 -11.41
N ILE A 64 2.64 -4.73 -10.91
CA ILE A 64 3.82 -4.40 -11.72
C ILE A 64 4.07 -5.54 -12.71
N ILE A 65 3.96 -5.27 -14.01
CA ILE A 65 4.26 -6.22 -15.09
C ILE A 65 5.77 -6.15 -15.39
N GLU A 66 6.27 -4.94 -15.59
CA GLU A 66 7.65 -4.64 -15.95
C GLU A 66 8.18 -3.48 -15.12
N ALA A 67 9.49 -3.53 -14.84
CA ALA A 67 10.22 -2.45 -14.24
C ALA A 67 11.57 -2.35 -14.96
N LYS A 68 11.95 -1.14 -15.35
CA LYS A 68 13.18 -0.88 -16.11
C LYS A 68 13.86 0.36 -15.58
N ASN A 69 15.17 0.26 -15.39
CA ASN A 69 15.96 1.42 -15.06
C ASN A 69 16.32 2.22 -16.32
N THR A 70 16.06 3.52 -16.24
CA THR A 70 16.24 4.54 -17.26
C THR A 70 17.26 5.58 -16.77
N LYS A 71 17.62 6.57 -17.60
CA LYS A 71 18.54 7.64 -17.16
C LYS A 71 17.87 8.55 -16.13
N GLU A 72 16.55 8.61 -16.16
CA GLU A 72 15.68 9.46 -15.37
C GLU A 72 15.22 8.77 -14.06
N GLY A 73 15.62 7.51 -13.82
CA GLY A 73 15.24 6.69 -12.66
C GLY A 73 14.57 5.38 -13.06
N THR A 74 13.64 4.85 -12.26
CA THR A 74 12.96 3.58 -12.57
C THR A 74 11.58 3.80 -13.19
N LEU A 75 11.38 3.25 -14.39
CA LEU A 75 10.10 3.21 -15.09
C LEU A 75 9.38 1.89 -14.80
N PHE A 76 8.13 1.99 -14.40
CA PHE A 76 7.25 0.85 -14.13
C PHE A 76 6.12 0.77 -15.15
N GLU A 77 5.87 -0.42 -15.67
CA GLU A 77 4.62 -0.75 -16.36
C GLU A 77 3.70 -1.50 -15.40
N ILE A 78 2.54 -0.91 -15.12
CA ILE A 78 1.60 -1.41 -14.12
C ILE A 78 0.27 -1.77 -14.80
N LEU A 79 -0.22 -2.99 -14.57
CA LEU A 79 -1.59 -3.40 -14.87
C LEU A 79 -2.50 -2.86 -13.78
N GLN A 80 -3.46 -2.01 -14.12
CA GLN A 80 -4.37 -1.47 -13.13
C GLN A 80 -5.23 -2.58 -12.51
N SER A 81 -5.44 -2.50 -11.19
CA SER A 81 -6.38 -3.32 -10.43
C SER A 81 -7.17 -2.43 -9.46
N PRO A 82 -8.44 -2.75 -9.14
CA PRO A 82 -9.20 -1.98 -8.17
C PRO A 82 -8.49 -1.90 -6.81
N ALA A 83 -8.44 -0.69 -6.24
CA ALA A 83 -7.91 -0.47 -4.91
C ALA A 83 -8.81 -1.12 -3.83
N GLY A 84 -8.17 -1.82 -2.90
CA GLY A 84 -8.75 -2.30 -1.64
C GLY A 84 -8.93 -1.19 -0.62
N PHE A 85 -9.50 -1.52 0.53
CA PHE A 85 -9.73 -0.55 1.61
C PHE A 85 -8.43 0.13 2.09
N ARG A 86 -7.28 -0.54 1.92
CA ARG A 86 -5.98 0.03 2.26
C ARG A 86 -5.17 0.53 1.06
N GLY A 87 -5.77 0.63 -0.13
CA GLY A 87 -5.06 0.97 -1.37
C GLY A 87 -4.30 -0.20 -2.00
N GLU A 88 -4.37 -1.39 -1.39
CA GLU A 88 -3.78 -2.61 -1.93
C GLU A 88 -4.51 -3.06 -3.21
N PRO A 89 -3.82 -3.63 -4.21
CA PRO A 89 -4.49 -4.14 -5.39
C PRO A 89 -5.36 -5.35 -5.01
N LYS A 90 -6.65 -5.32 -5.38
CA LYS A 90 -7.51 -6.48 -5.20
C LYS A 90 -7.08 -7.61 -6.14
N ASP A 91 -7.17 -8.84 -5.65
CA ASP A 91 -6.94 -10.04 -6.44
C ASP A 91 -8.20 -10.31 -7.29
N THR A 92 -8.30 -9.61 -8.42
CA THR A 92 -9.39 -9.75 -9.38
C THR A 92 -8.82 -9.70 -10.79
N ASP A 93 -9.34 -10.53 -11.69
CA ASP A 93 -9.00 -10.50 -13.12
C ASP A 93 -9.54 -9.25 -13.87
N LYS A 94 -10.12 -8.29 -13.14
CA LYS A 94 -10.68 -7.06 -13.69
C LYS A 94 -9.59 -5.99 -13.73
N SER A 95 -9.19 -5.61 -14.94
CA SER A 95 -8.31 -4.47 -15.18
C SER A 95 -8.96 -3.47 -16.12
N GLU A 96 -8.77 -2.18 -15.85
CA GLU A 96 -9.23 -1.09 -16.71
C GLU A 96 -8.14 -0.58 -17.66
N GLY A 97 -6.94 -1.16 -17.64
CA GLY A 97 -5.85 -0.81 -18.56
C GLY A 97 -4.46 -0.92 -17.94
N ARG A 98 -3.47 -0.35 -18.64
CA ARG A 98 -2.08 -0.24 -18.19
C ARG A 98 -1.68 1.22 -18.10
N PHE A 99 -0.77 1.52 -17.18
CA PHE A 99 -0.19 2.84 -17.05
C PHE A 99 1.29 2.75 -16.70
N LEU A 100 2.00 3.84 -16.98
CA LEU A 100 3.42 3.99 -16.69
C LEU A 100 3.62 4.88 -15.46
N VAL A 101 4.57 4.51 -14.61
CA VAL A 101 5.00 5.32 -13.47
C VAL A 101 6.51 5.49 -13.52
N GLN A 102 6.96 6.74 -13.48
CA GLN A 102 8.38 7.07 -13.37
C GLN A 102 8.70 7.42 -11.93
N SER A 103 9.72 6.78 -11.37
CA SER A 103 10.36 7.22 -10.14
C SER A 103 11.59 8.06 -10.48
N ASP A 104 11.82 9.14 -9.73
CA ASP A 104 13.02 9.98 -9.86
C ASP A 104 14.30 9.26 -9.41
N GLY A 105 14.16 8.17 -8.63
CA GLY A 105 15.25 7.38 -8.10
C GLY A 105 15.46 6.07 -8.85
N TYR A 106 16.67 5.51 -8.72
CA TYR A 106 16.99 4.17 -9.19
C TYR A 106 16.61 3.16 -8.10
N LEU A 107 15.71 2.24 -8.41
CA LEU A 107 15.27 1.16 -7.53
C LEU A 107 15.99 -0.15 -7.88
N ASP A 108 16.33 -0.92 -6.85
CA ASP A 108 16.92 -2.24 -7.04
C ASP A 108 15.87 -3.22 -7.57
N LEU A 109 16.00 -3.59 -8.84
CA LEU A 109 15.10 -4.51 -9.53
C LEU A 109 15.42 -5.98 -9.25
N ASN A 110 16.49 -6.28 -8.51
CA ASN A 110 16.90 -7.66 -8.21
C ASN A 110 16.09 -8.32 -7.08
N ILE A 111 15.04 -7.65 -6.58
CA ILE A 111 14.11 -8.26 -5.64
C ILE A 111 13.29 -9.33 -6.39
N PRO A 112 13.26 -10.59 -5.91
CA PRO A 112 12.52 -11.64 -6.60
C PRO A 112 11.06 -11.25 -6.72
N LYS A 113 10.56 -11.26 -7.96
CA LYS A 113 9.13 -11.11 -8.26
C LYS A 113 8.40 -12.22 -7.51
N LYS A 114 7.78 -11.92 -6.37
CA LYS A 114 6.67 -12.75 -5.88
C LYS A 114 5.52 -12.54 -6.85
N SER A 115 5.53 -13.27 -7.97
CA SER A 115 4.33 -13.50 -8.73
C SER A 115 3.39 -14.26 -7.80
N HIS A 116 2.34 -13.60 -7.32
CA HIS A 116 1.17 -14.32 -6.83
C HIS A 116 0.67 -15.16 -8.00
N ALA A 117 1.12 -16.41 -8.09
CA ALA A 117 0.53 -17.40 -8.97
C ALA A 117 -0.84 -17.71 -8.37
N THR A 118 -1.89 -17.10 -8.91
CA THR A 118 -3.25 -17.54 -8.66
C THR A 118 -3.36 -19.00 -9.16
N PRO A 119 -3.82 -19.94 -8.31
CA PRO A 119 -4.12 -21.28 -8.78
C PRO A 119 -5.30 -21.17 -9.75
N LYS A 120 -5.03 -21.35 -11.05
CA LYS A 120 -6.08 -21.61 -12.02
C LYS A 120 -6.84 -22.85 -11.56
N LYS A 121 -8.13 -22.68 -11.27
CA LYS A 121 -9.08 -23.80 -11.23
C LYS A 121 -9.37 -24.26 -12.65
#